data_AF-A0A1W6ZBC1-F1
#
_entry.id   AF-A0A1W6ZBC1-F1
#
_cell.length_a   1.000
_cell.length_b   1.000
_cell.length_c   1.000
_cell.angle_alpha   90.00
_cell.angle_beta   90.00
_cell.angle_gamma   90.00
#
_symmetry.space_group_name_H-M   'P 1'
#
loop_
_entity.id
_entity.type
_entity.pdbx_description
1 polymer ?
#
loop_
_entity_poly.entity_id
_entity_poly.type
_entity_poly.pdbx_seq_one_letter_code
_entity_poly.pdbx_strand_id
1 'polypeptide(L)'
;MRRLHWIGIVAVAAALGGCANTGLQEEPGISDTFSVAADYQAAYRRAVEYVRVCHEGRKHRYGTVYLSSRELGVRDAPNTLRIHKQGEPLRILEVIQTAMDGPSSSKVTVTVLGTAPWDKDELAAARRSIETATPVCRALE
;
A
#
# COMPACT_ATOMS: atom_id res chain seq x y z
N MET A 1 19.17 26.48 -62.49
CA MET A 1 19.37 25.19 -63.17
C MET A 1 19.34 24.07 -62.13
N ARG A 2 18.48 23.08 -62.38
CA ARG A 2 18.18 21.84 -61.63
C ARG A 2 19.40 21.16 -60.99
N ARG A 3 19.19 20.56 -59.80
CA ARG A 3 19.37 19.10 -59.57
C ARG A 3 18.79 18.65 -58.21
N LEU A 4 17.65 17.96 -58.35
CA LEU A 4 17.21 16.70 -57.73
C LEU A 4 17.24 16.48 -56.20
N HIS A 5 16.00 16.40 -55.70
CA HIS A 5 15.47 15.73 -54.53
C HIS A 5 16.15 14.42 -54.10
N TRP A 6 16.32 14.28 -52.79
CA TRP A 6 16.29 12.97 -52.11
C TRP A 6 15.17 12.98 -51.08
N ILE A 7 14.08 12.32 -51.47
CA ILE A 7 12.98 11.88 -50.62
C ILE A 7 13.53 10.72 -49.78
N GLY A 8 13.61 10.92 -48.47
CA GLY A 8 14.08 9.92 -47.51
C GLY A 8 12.99 9.55 -46.50
N ILE A 9 12.07 8.71 -46.97
CA ILE A 9 11.32 7.66 -46.28
C ILE A 9 10.99 7.86 -44.77
N VAL A 10 9.68 8.05 -44.56
CA VAL A 10 8.85 7.71 -43.41
C VAL A 10 9.41 6.61 -42.49
N ALA A 11 9.60 6.93 -41.21
CA ALA A 11 9.62 5.96 -40.13
C ALA A 11 8.65 6.39 -39.02
N VAL A 12 7.35 6.26 -39.32
CA VAL A 12 6.30 6.19 -38.30
C VAL A 12 6.34 4.76 -37.75
N ALA A 13 7.12 4.55 -36.69
CA ALA A 13 7.16 3.28 -35.98
C ALA A 13 7.62 3.49 -34.54
N ALA A 14 6.66 3.73 -33.66
CA ALA A 14 6.58 3.20 -32.29
C ALA A 14 5.56 4.00 -31.46
N ALA A 15 4.34 4.19 -32.00
CA ALA A 15 3.15 4.15 -31.16
C ALA A 15 2.89 2.68 -30.79
N LEU A 16 3.85 2.05 -30.12
CA LEU A 16 3.53 0.89 -29.29
C LEU A 16 2.92 1.50 -28.06
N GLY A 17 1.59 1.64 -28.12
CA GLY A 17 0.78 1.83 -26.95
C GLY A 17 1.23 0.82 -25.92
N GLY A 18 2.02 1.30 -24.95
CA GLY A 18 2.03 0.72 -23.65
C GLY A 18 0.57 0.74 -23.24
N CYS A 19 -0.07 -0.42 -23.32
CA CYS A 19 -1.16 -0.75 -22.43
C CYS A 19 -0.53 -0.61 -21.05
N ALA A 20 -0.49 0.63 -20.53
CA ALA A 20 -0.42 0.87 -19.13
C ALA A 20 -1.69 0.20 -18.63
N ASN A 21 -1.52 -1.07 -18.27
CA ASN A 21 -2.40 -1.84 -17.44
C ASN A 21 -2.51 -1.06 -16.15
N THR A 22 -3.26 0.03 -16.19
CA THR A 22 -3.93 0.63 -15.05
C THR A 22 -5.05 -0.36 -14.73
N GLY A 23 -4.64 -1.59 -14.37
CA GLY A 23 -5.54 -2.58 -13.85
C GLY A 23 -6.23 -1.91 -12.67
N LEU A 24 -7.56 -1.79 -12.76
CA LEU A 24 -8.43 -1.20 -11.74
C LEU A 24 -7.84 0.05 -11.09
N GLN A 25 -8.17 1.21 -11.64
CA GLN A 25 -7.96 2.52 -10.99
C GLN A 25 -8.23 2.38 -9.48
N GLU A 26 -7.15 2.32 -8.70
CA GLU A 26 -7.24 2.22 -7.24
C GLU A 26 -8.07 3.42 -6.78
N GLU A 27 -9.09 3.16 -5.97
CA GLU A 27 -9.89 4.22 -5.36
C GLU A 27 -8.93 5.26 -4.74
N PRO A 28 -9.20 6.57 -4.86
CA PRO A 28 -8.31 7.61 -4.38
C PRO A 28 -8.19 7.55 -2.86
N GLY A 29 -7.18 6.83 -2.37
CA GLY A 29 -6.82 6.73 -0.97
C GLY A 29 -5.78 7.76 -0.55
N ILE A 30 -5.61 7.93 0.77
CA ILE A 30 -4.50 8.70 1.33
C ILE A 30 -3.38 7.77 1.78
N SER A 31 -2.15 8.20 1.61
CA SER A 31 -0.98 7.39 1.94
C SER A 31 0.02 8.14 2.82
N ASP A 32 0.70 7.40 3.68
CA ASP A 32 1.83 7.87 4.47
C ASP A 32 3.01 6.89 4.33
N THR A 33 4.21 7.42 4.12
CA THR A 33 5.44 6.64 3.96
C THR A 33 6.50 7.10 4.93
N PHE A 34 7.12 6.16 5.64
CA PHE A 34 8.10 6.45 6.68
C PHE A 34 9.17 5.37 6.81
N SER A 35 10.31 5.78 7.37
CA SER A 35 11.40 4.86 7.69
C SER A 35 11.24 4.35 9.12
N VAL A 36 11.50 3.06 9.32
CA VAL A 36 11.46 2.38 10.60
C VAL A 36 12.86 1.85 10.89
N ALA A 37 13.38 2.13 12.09
CA ALA A 37 14.67 1.65 12.57
C ALA A 37 14.60 0.15 12.97
N ALA A 38 14.23 -0.69 12.00
CA ALA A 38 14.19 -2.14 12.09
C ALA A 38 14.27 -2.73 10.67
N ASP A 39 14.77 -3.96 10.53
CA ASP A 39 14.72 -4.67 9.26
C ASP A 39 13.26 -4.85 8.78
N TYR A 40 13.08 -5.03 7.47
CA TYR A 40 11.74 -5.07 6.86
C TYR A 40 10.88 -6.24 7.34
N GLN A 41 11.47 -7.35 7.79
CA GLN A 41 10.71 -8.46 8.37
C GLN A 41 10.23 -8.13 9.79
N ALA A 42 11.05 -7.43 10.58
CA ALA A 42 10.65 -6.91 11.88
C ALA A 42 9.55 -5.86 11.75
N ALA A 43 9.67 -4.91 10.82
CA ALA A 43 8.60 -3.94 10.54
C ALA A 43 7.31 -4.62 10.08
N TYR A 44 7.41 -5.64 9.22
CA TYR A 44 6.26 -6.44 8.80
C TYR A 44 5.55 -7.12 9.98
N ARG A 45 6.29 -7.73 10.92
CA ARG A 45 5.70 -8.32 12.13
C ARG A 45 4.97 -7.29 12.99
N ARG A 46 5.50 -6.07 13.10
CA ARG A 46 4.84 -4.97 13.83
C ARG A 46 3.55 -4.54 13.14
N ALA A 47 3.55 -4.46 11.80
CA ALA A 47 2.35 -4.18 11.03
C ALA A 47 1.29 -5.28 11.16
N VAL A 48 1.70 -6.56 11.14
CA VAL A 48 0.80 -7.68 11.40
C VAL A 48 0.15 -7.57 12.78
N GLU A 49 0.93 -7.23 13.79
CA GLU A 49 0.42 -7.09 15.16
C GLU A 49 -0.53 -5.89 15.30
N TYR A 50 -0.21 -4.77 14.65
CA TYR A 50 -1.12 -3.64 14.52
C TYR A 50 -2.47 -4.06 13.96
N VAL A 51 -2.49 -4.75 12.82
CA VAL A 51 -3.72 -5.21 12.17
C VAL A 51 -4.47 -6.21 13.05
N ARG A 52 -3.77 -7.18 13.63
CA ARG A 52 -4.37 -8.17 14.54
C ARG A 52 -5.09 -7.50 15.71
N VAL A 53 -4.48 -6.50 16.33
CA VAL A 53 -5.06 -5.83 17.51
C VAL A 53 -6.11 -4.80 17.10
N CYS A 54 -5.79 -3.93 16.14
CA CYS A 54 -6.62 -2.75 15.85
C CYS A 54 -7.76 -3.01 14.87
N HIS A 55 -7.62 -4.01 14.00
CA HIS A 55 -8.63 -4.38 13.01
C HIS A 55 -9.35 -5.68 13.37
N GLU A 56 -8.62 -6.77 13.60
CA GLU A 56 -9.22 -8.10 13.75
C GLU A 56 -9.72 -8.36 15.19
N GLY A 57 -9.00 -7.87 16.20
CA GLY A 57 -9.25 -8.17 17.61
C GLY A 57 -10.23 -7.23 18.32
N ARG A 58 -10.61 -6.11 17.69
CA ARG A 58 -11.51 -5.11 18.29
C ARG A 58 -12.96 -5.32 17.85
N LYS A 59 -13.89 -5.01 18.77
CA LYS A 59 -15.31 -4.92 18.43
C LYS A 59 -15.57 -3.58 17.75
N HIS A 60 -15.85 -3.61 16.45
CA HIS A 60 -16.21 -2.43 15.68
C HIS A 60 -17.71 -2.19 15.68
N ARG A 61 -18.11 -0.98 15.27
CA ARG A 61 -19.51 -0.59 15.18
C ARG A 61 -20.30 -1.49 14.24
N TYR A 62 -21.58 -1.64 14.57
CA TYR A 62 -22.54 -2.45 13.81
C TYR A 62 -22.10 -3.92 13.64
N GLY A 63 -21.22 -4.43 14.51
CA GLY A 63 -20.70 -5.78 14.42
C GLY A 63 -19.78 -6.01 13.22
N THR A 64 -19.22 -4.94 12.63
CA THR A 64 -18.30 -5.06 11.49
C THR A 64 -17.08 -5.87 11.90
N VAL A 65 -16.74 -6.88 11.09
CA VAL A 65 -15.54 -7.70 11.26
C VAL A 65 -14.59 -7.39 10.12
N TYR A 66 -13.34 -7.05 10.46
CA TYR A 66 -12.26 -6.87 9.50
C TYR A 66 -11.31 -8.06 9.55
N LEU A 67 -10.75 -8.38 8.39
CA LEU A 67 -9.78 -9.46 8.19
C LEU A 67 -8.61 -8.92 7.36
N SER A 68 -7.48 -9.62 7.44
CA SER A 68 -6.31 -9.30 6.63
C SER A 68 -5.84 -10.47 5.77
N SER A 69 -5.42 -10.16 4.54
CA SER A 69 -4.63 -11.07 3.71
C SER A 69 -3.16 -10.67 3.75
N ARG A 70 -2.28 -11.66 3.64
CA ARG A 70 -0.83 -11.51 3.78
C ARG A 70 -0.12 -12.00 2.53
N GLU A 71 0.80 -11.20 2.03
CA GLU A 71 1.63 -11.54 0.88
C GLU A 71 3.09 -11.22 1.23
N LEU A 72 3.96 -12.22 1.11
CA LEU A 72 5.40 -12.01 1.26
C LEU A 72 6.00 -11.68 -0.10
N GLY A 73 6.78 -10.61 -0.15
CA GLY A 73 7.45 -10.22 -1.38
C GLY A 73 8.53 -11.22 -1.79
N VAL A 74 8.74 -11.37 -3.09
CA VAL A 74 9.82 -12.16 -3.67
C VAL A 74 10.83 -11.21 -4.31
N ARG A 75 12.14 -11.48 -4.17
CA ARG A 75 13.23 -10.72 -4.84
C ARG A 75 13.07 -9.20 -4.65
N ASP A 76 13.14 -8.76 -3.39
CA ASP A 76 13.08 -7.35 -2.97
C ASP A 76 11.71 -6.66 -3.10
N ALA A 77 10.67 -7.37 -3.56
CA ALA A 77 9.31 -6.87 -3.45
C ALA A 77 8.90 -6.66 -1.97
N PRO A 78 8.04 -5.68 -1.65
CA PRO A 78 7.58 -5.44 -0.30
C PRO A 78 6.70 -6.60 0.19
N ASN A 79 6.76 -6.88 1.50
CA ASN A 79 5.69 -7.65 2.14
C ASN A 79 4.45 -6.76 2.23
N THR A 80 3.29 -7.33 1.96
CA THR A 80 2.02 -6.60 1.87
C THR A 80 0.98 -7.19 2.81
N LEU A 81 0.28 -6.33 3.53
CA LEU A 81 -0.97 -6.61 4.24
C LEU A 81 -2.09 -5.87 3.55
N ARG A 82 -3.23 -6.54 3.37
CA ARG A 82 -4.45 -5.91 2.83
C ARG A 82 -5.61 -6.17 3.78
N ILE A 83 -6.21 -5.10 4.28
CA ILE A 83 -7.33 -5.13 5.21
C ILE A 83 -8.62 -5.03 4.41
N HIS A 84 -9.60 -5.86 4.74
CA HIS A 84 -10.92 -5.89 4.11
C HIS A 84 -12.01 -6.26 5.13
N LYS A 85 -13.28 -6.05 4.79
CA LYS A 85 -14.40 -6.53 5.61
C LYS A 85 -14.66 -8.00 5.37
N GLN A 86 -15.07 -8.73 6.41
CA GLN A 86 -15.54 -10.10 6.27
C GLN A 86 -16.74 -10.14 5.30
N GLY A 87 -16.65 -10.98 4.26
CA GLY A 87 -17.65 -11.07 3.19
C GLY A 87 -17.38 -10.17 1.99
N GLU A 88 -16.42 -9.24 2.06
CA GLU A 88 -16.03 -8.34 0.97
C GLU A 88 -14.52 -8.41 0.67
N PRO A 89 -13.93 -9.60 0.37
CA PRO A 89 -12.47 -9.76 0.27
C PRO A 89 -11.82 -9.00 -0.90
N LEU A 90 -12.61 -8.63 -1.91
CA LEU A 90 -12.13 -7.84 -3.05
C LEU A 90 -12.15 -6.33 -2.77
N ARG A 91 -12.82 -5.89 -1.70
CA ARG A 91 -12.89 -4.48 -1.32
C ARG A 91 -11.83 -4.19 -0.26
N ILE A 92 -10.65 -3.81 -0.73
CA ILE A 92 -9.53 -3.47 0.15
C ILE A 92 -9.74 -2.07 0.72
N LEU A 93 -9.56 -1.94 2.03
CA LEU A 93 -9.75 -0.70 2.77
C LEU A 93 -8.45 -0.06 3.21
N GLU A 94 -7.43 -0.88 3.46
CA GLU A 94 -6.10 -0.42 3.81
C GLU A 94 -5.07 -1.40 3.26
N VAL A 95 -3.94 -0.87 2.82
CA VAL A 95 -2.76 -1.62 2.39
C VAL A 95 -1.57 -1.15 3.20
N ILE A 96 -0.83 -2.08 3.79
CA ILE A 96 0.45 -1.80 4.46
C ILE A 96 1.54 -2.55 3.74
N GLN A 97 2.54 -1.83 3.24
CA GLN A 97 3.69 -2.37 2.55
C GLN A 97 4.95 -2.13 3.37
N THR A 98 5.78 -3.15 3.53
CA THR A 98 7.08 -3.04 4.20
C THR A 98 8.18 -3.50 3.25
N ALA A 99 9.06 -2.57 2.88
CA ALA A 99 10.19 -2.80 2.00
C ALA A 99 11.52 -2.59 2.73
N MET A 100 12.58 -3.18 2.19
CA MET A 100 13.94 -2.90 2.63
C MET A 100 14.33 -1.45 2.29
N ASP A 101 14.95 -0.76 3.25
CA ASP A 101 15.51 0.60 3.08
C ASP A 101 17.00 0.64 3.47
N GLY A 102 17.52 -0.46 4.01
CA GLY A 102 18.90 -0.65 4.40
C GLY A 102 19.05 -1.94 5.23
N PRO A 103 20.27 -2.27 5.70
CA PRO A 103 20.52 -3.50 6.46
C PRO A 103 19.74 -3.60 7.78
N SER A 104 19.42 -2.46 8.39
CA SER A 104 18.73 -2.35 9.68
C SER A 104 17.60 -1.32 9.66
N SER A 105 17.15 -0.95 8.45
CA SER A 105 16.06 0.00 8.25
C SER A 105 15.09 -0.52 7.19
N SER A 106 13.85 -0.08 7.31
CA SER A 106 12.80 -0.43 6.38
C SER A 106 11.94 0.76 6.06
N LYS A 107 11.38 0.75 4.86
CA LYS A 107 10.42 1.74 4.39
C LYS A 107 9.05 1.12 4.48
N VAL A 108 8.16 1.78 5.21
CA VAL A 108 6.77 1.37 5.38
C VAL A 108 5.88 2.37 4.68
N THR A 109 4.98 1.88 3.86
CA THR A 109 3.93 2.66 3.21
C THR A 109 2.58 2.14 3.68
N VAL A 110 1.79 3.02 4.28
CA VAL A 110 0.40 2.75 4.68
C VAL A 110 -0.49 3.53 3.74
N THR A 111 -1.46 2.86 3.14
CA THR A 111 -2.45 3.46 2.24
C THR A 111 -3.84 3.09 2.73
N VAL A 112 -4.63 4.09 3.10
CA VAL A 112 -6.04 3.91 3.46
C VAL A 112 -6.87 4.27 2.22
N LEU A 113 -7.58 3.28 1.69
CA LEU A 113 -8.41 3.37 0.47
C LEU A 113 -9.84 3.81 0.79
N GLY A 114 -10.04 4.44 1.96
CA GLY A 114 -11.27 5.11 2.34
C GLY A 114 -11.36 6.53 1.76
N THR A 115 -12.53 7.13 1.90
CA THR A 115 -12.76 8.57 1.67
C THR A 115 -13.25 9.26 2.94
N ALA A 116 -12.89 8.68 4.10
CA ALA A 116 -13.50 9.04 5.36
C ALA A 116 -12.64 10.04 6.15
N PRO A 117 -13.27 10.89 6.99
CA PRO A 117 -12.53 11.88 7.80
C PRO A 117 -11.46 11.27 8.71
N TRP A 118 -11.67 10.03 9.17
CA TRP A 118 -10.78 9.33 10.11
C TRP A 118 -9.59 8.65 9.43
N ASP A 119 -9.44 8.72 8.11
CA ASP A 119 -8.35 8.05 7.40
C ASP A 119 -6.98 8.57 7.86
N LYS A 120 -6.88 9.86 8.23
CA LYS A 120 -5.64 10.45 8.77
C LYS A 120 -5.29 9.89 10.15
N ASP A 121 -6.29 9.65 10.98
CA ASP A 121 -6.09 9.07 12.32
C ASP A 121 -5.68 7.61 12.21
N GLU A 122 -6.19 6.89 11.21
CA GLU A 122 -5.78 5.53 10.87
C GLU A 122 -4.30 5.51 10.43
N LEU A 123 -3.88 6.40 9.52
CA LEU A 123 -2.46 6.53 9.13
C LEU A 123 -1.56 6.83 10.33
N ALA A 124 -1.97 7.75 11.21
CA ALA A 124 -1.21 8.11 12.40
C ALA A 124 -1.11 6.96 13.41
N ALA A 125 -2.20 6.21 13.61
CA ALA A 125 -2.26 5.02 14.45
C ALA A 125 -1.33 3.91 13.92
N ALA A 126 -1.40 3.63 12.62
CA ALA A 126 -0.55 2.66 11.95
C ALA A 126 0.94 3.03 12.07
N ARG A 127 1.30 4.28 11.73
CA ARG A 127 2.66 4.81 11.88
C ARG A 127 3.18 4.60 13.30
N ARG A 128 2.46 5.12 14.29
CA ARG A 128 2.89 5.05 15.69
C ARG A 128 3.05 3.61 16.16
N SER A 129 2.14 2.72 15.75
CA SER A 129 2.22 1.30 16.10
C SER A 129 3.47 0.63 15.56
N ILE A 130 3.80 0.91 14.29
CA ILE A 130 4.90 0.26 13.59
C ILE A 130 6.25 0.85 14.03
N GLU A 131 6.35 2.16 14.21
CA GLU A 131 7.56 2.82 14.71
C GLU A 131 7.90 2.35 16.13
N THR A 132 6.90 2.28 17.01
CA THR A 132 7.10 1.95 18.44
C THR A 132 6.99 0.47 18.79
N ALA A 133 6.64 -0.38 17.82
CA ALA A 133 6.33 -1.80 18.04
C ALA A 133 5.22 -2.08 19.07
N THR A 134 4.39 -1.07 19.37
CA THR A 134 3.31 -1.15 20.36
C THR A 134 2.00 -0.77 19.69
N PRO A 135 1.00 -1.67 19.62
CA PRO A 135 -0.27 -1.35 18.96
C PRO A 135 -0.97 -0.13 19.58
N VAL A 136 -1.17 0.89 18.76
CA VAL A 136 -1.93 2.10 19.06
C VAL A 136 -3.02 2.20 18.00
N CYS A 137 -4.26 2.04 18.40
CA CYS A 137 -5.39 2.07 17.47
C CYS A 137 -6.05 3.45 17.45
N ARG A 138 -6.65 3.85 16.33
CA ARG A 138 -7.52 5.02 16.29
C ARG A 138 -8.75 4.83 17.20
N ALA A 139 -9.36 5.93 17.61
CA ALA A 139 -10.61 5.91 18.38
C ALA A 139 -11.76 5.27 17.57
N LEU A 140 -12.66 4.57 18.27
CA LEU A 140 -13.93 4.09 17.69
C LEU A 140 -14.95 5.20 17.87
N GLU A 141 -15.07 6.06 16.87
CA GLU A 141 -16.09 7.11 16.81
C GLU A 141 -17.46 6.60 16.48
#